data_AF-A0A2V7UMG7-F1
#
_entry.id   AF-A0A2V7UMG7-F1
#
_cell.length_a   1.000
_cell.length_b   1.000
_cell.length_c   1.000
_cell.angle_alpha   90.00
_cell.angle_beta   90.00
_cell.angle_gamma   90.00
#
_symmetry.space_group_name_H-M   'P 1'
#
loop_
_entity.id
_entity.type
_entity.pdbx_description
1 polymer ?
#
loop_
_entity_poly.entity_id
_entity_poly.type
_entity_poly.pdbx_seq_one_letter_code
_entity_poly.pdbx_strand_id
1 'polypeptide(L)'
;MRPPGLTALGFQSASSFGKTVRRACLIMLLSLLCAENVAQASTIEQDFPTEGTFHWGPFRVRPFLLLRDTGYDSNVFLEDGTATSDFTSTGEGGLKMFSLFRERGAVQVEEVLDYVWYASNGSLSHFNNTFRSRGAYYFKPGVVFAEATLLSLRERPSTEIDYRVRRYERTFGTGWRFVWPHTGRIFRKPSTASRSGSR
;
A
#
# COMPACT_ATOMS: atom_id res chain seq x y z
N MET A 1 -47.90 63.88 34.54
CA MET A 1 -46.45 63.97 34.29
C MET A 1 -45.97 62.68 33.64
N ARG A 2 -45.40 62.76 32.43
CA ARG A 2 -44.53 61.74 31.78
C ARG A 2 -43.07 62.00 32.23
N PRO A 3 -42.04 61.11 32.09
CA PRO A 3 -41.70 60.25 30.91
C PRO A 3 -40.99 58.92 31.31
N PRO A 4 -40.05 58.30 30.51
CA PRO A 4 -39.94 57.97 29.07
C PRO A 4 -40.05 56.42 28.86
N GLY A 5 -40.33 55.81 27.71
CA GLY A 5 -39.68 55.86 26.39
C GLY A 5 -38.55 54.82 26.29
N LEU A 6 -38.79 53.63 25.72
CA LEU A 6 -37.72 52.76 25.18
C LEU A 6 -38.25 51.72 24.17
N THR A 7 -37.41 51.53 23.16
CA THR A 7 -37.64 51.10 21.79
C THR A 7 -37.77 49.58 21.63
N ALA A 8 -38.69 49.13 20.78
CA ALA A 8 -38.84 47.72 20.42
C ALA A 8 -37.65 47.20 19.59
N LEU A 9 -37.09 46.07 20.01
CA LEU A 9 -36.06 45.30 19.31
C LEU A 9 -36.62 44.72 18.01
N GLY A 10 -35.95 45.04 16.89
CA GLY A 10 -36.19 44.38 15.61
C GLY A 10 -35.66 42.94 15.63
N PHE A 11 -36.57 41.96 15.55
CA PHE A 11 -36.23 40.57 15.25
C PHE A 11 -35.82 40.45 13.78
N GLN A 12 -34.54 40.22 13.51
CA GLN A 12 -34.07 39.88 12.17
C GLN A 12 -34.50 38.45 11.81
N SER A 13 -35.14 38.35 10.65
CA SER A 13 -35.78 37.17 10.07
C SER A 13 -34.81 36.01 9.81
N ALA A 14 -35.09 34.88 10.48
CA ALA A 14 -34.40 33.60 10.36
C ALA A 14 -34.80 32.82 9.08
N SER A 15 -34.58 33.38 7.89
CA SER A 15 -34.95 32.72 6.62
C SER A 15 -33.78 32.34 5.69
N SER A 16 -32.52 32.61 6.07
CA SER A 16 -31.36 32.29 5.22
C SER A 16 -30.77 30.88 5.44
N PHE A 17 -31.05 30.24 6.58
CA PHE A 17 -30.39 28.99 7.00
C PHE A 17 -30.69 27.81 6.05
N GLY A 18 -31.93 27.70 5.56
CA GLY A 18 -32.34 26.62 4.65
C GLY A 18 -31.69 26.66 3.26
N LYS A 19 -31.30 27.84 2.78
CA LYS A 19 -30.67 27.99 1.45
C LYS A 19 -29.19 27.58 1.48
N THR A 20 -28.52 27.78 2.62
CA THR A 20 -27.10 27.41 2.81
C THR A 20 -26.94 25.90 2.96
N VAL A 21 -27.81 25.25 3.73
CA VAL A 21 -27.79 23.78 3.92
C VAL A 21 -28.05 23.05 2.59
N ARG A 22 -29.00 23.52 1.78
CA ARG A 22 -29.29 22.90 0.48
C ARG A 22 -28.13 23.00 -0.51
N ARG A 23 -27.38 24.12 -0.51
CA ARG A 23 -26.18 24.31 -1.34
C ARG A 23 -25.02 23.45 -0.86
N ALA A 24 -24.81 23.33 0.45
CA ALA A 24 -23.78 22.46 1.02
C ALA A 24 -24.04 20.99 0.68
N CYS A 25 -25.29 20.52 0.79
CA CYS A 25 -25.66 19.16 0.37
C CYS A 25 -25.45 18.94 -1.14
N LEU A 26 -25.73 19.94 -1.99
CA LEU A 26 -25.54 19.83 -3.44
C LEU A 26 -24.07 19.78 -3.83
N ILE A 27 -23.20 20.56 -3.17
CA ILE A 27 -21.75 20.53 -3.39
C ILE A 27 -21.16 19.20 -2.91
N MET A 28 -21.60 18.70 -1.76
CA MET A 28 -21.18 17.38 -1.25
C MET A 28 -21.65 16.25 -2.18
N LEU A 29 -22.86 16.36 -2.74
CA LEU A 29 -23.34 15.39 -3.74
C LEU A 29 -22.52 15.49 -5.04
N LEU A 30 -22.22 16.71 -5.52
CA LEU A 30 -21.40 16.90 -6.72
C LEU A 30 -19.96 16.40 -6.54
N SER A 31 -19.35 16.58 -5.36
CA SER A 31 -18.00 16.08 -5.10
C SER A 31 -17.97 14.55 -5.00
N LEU A 32 -19.05 13.90 -4.54
CA LEU A 32 -19.22 12.45 -4.59
C LEU A 32 -19.43 11.92 -6.02
N LEU A 33 -20.05 12.70 -6.91
CA LEU A 33 -20.25 12.33 -8.32
C LEU A 33 -18.99 12.56 -9.19
N CYS A 34 -18.13 13.52 -8.83
CA CYS A 34 -16.86 13.76 -9.54
C CYS A 34 -15.72 12.81 -9.10
N ALA A 35 -15.94 11.96 -8.08
CA ALA A 35 -15.03 10.89 -7.72
C ALA A 35 -15.22 9.69 -8.67
N GLU A 36 -15.05 9.91 -9.98
CA GLU A 36 -14.78 8.83 -10.91
C GLU A 36 -13.39 8.28 -10.58
N ASN A 37 -13.35 7.34 -9.65
CA ASN A 37 -12.20 6.46 -9.50
C ASN A 37 -11.99 5.80 -10.85
N VAL A 38 -10.92 6.19 -11.55
CA VAL A 38 -10.40 5.47 -12.71
C VAL A 38 -9.94 4.11 -12.20
N ALA A 39 -10.89 3.19 -12.03
CA ALA A 39 -10.64 1.82 -11.68
C ALA A 39 -10.03 1.16 -12.92
N GLN A 40 -8.71 1.29 -13.07
CA GLN A 40 -7.98 0.47 -14.04
C GLN A 40 -8.33 -1.00 -13.77
N ALA A 41 -8.78 -1.67 -14.83
CA ALA A 41 -8.96 -3.11 -14.79
C ALA A 41 -7.58 -3.74 -14.56
N SER A 42 -7.28 -4.10 -13.31
CA SER A 42 -6.00 -4.77 -13.02
C SER A 42 -6.09 -6.18 -13.57
N THR A 43 -5.11 -6.53 -14.39
CA THR A 43 -4.93 -7.89 -14.87
C THR A 43 -4.22 -8.69 -13.78
N ILE A 44 -4.38 -10.03 -13.80
CA ILE A 44 -3.62 -10.93 -12.92
C ILE A 44 -2.12 -10.64 -13.01
N GLU A 45 -1.61 -10.33 -14.19
CA GLU A 45 -0.21 -10.02 -14.43
C GLU A 45 0.25 -8.70 -13.79
N GLN A 46 -0.63 -7.71 -13.69
CA GLN A 46 -0.32 -6.45 -13.00
C GLN A 46 -0.26 -6.64 -11.48
N ASP A 47 -1.16 -7.45 -10.92
CA ASP A 47 -1.20 -7.71 -9.48
C ASP A 47 -0.14 -8.75 -9.05
N PHE A 48 0.29 -9.63 -9.96
CA PHE A 48 1.26 -10.70 -9.74
C PHE A 48 2.31 -10.70 -10.86
N PRO A 49 3.29 -9.77 -10.80
CA PRO A 49 4.29 -9.63 -11.84
C PRO A 49 5.17 -10.89 -11.92
N THR A 50 5.23 -11.48 -13.11
CA THR A 50 5.95 -12.74 -13.33
C THR A 50 7.37 -12.58 -13.87
N GLU A 51 7.80 -11.33 -14.07
CA GLU A 51 9.11 -10.99 -14.62
C GLU A 51 10.27 -11.35 -13.67
N GLY A 52 11.36 -11.86 -14.24
CA GLY A 52 12.57 -12.23 -13.50
C GLY A 52 12.38 -13.42 -12.55
N THR A 53 11.47 -14.34 -12.89
CA THR A 53 11.14 -15.49 -12.03
C THR A 53 11.57 -16.79 -12.68
N PHE A 54 12.01 -17.74 -11.86
CA PHE A 54 12.36 -19.09 -12.25
C PHE A 54 11.11 -19.97 -12.19
N HIS A 55 10.91 -20.79 -13.21
CA HIS A 55 9.83 -21.78 -13.22
C HIS A 55 10.26 -23.03 -12.47
N TRP A 56 9.51 -23.40 -11.45
CA TRP A 56 9.64 -24.66 -10.74
C TRP A 56 8.29 -25.39 -10.74
N GLY A 57 7.98 -26.00 -11.88
CA GLY A 57 6.69 -26.65 -12.13
C GLY A 57 5.54 -25.62 -12.17
N PRO A 58 4.45 -25.80 -11.41
CA PRO A 58 3.34 -24.84 -11.37
C PRO A 58 3.68 -23.57 -10.59
N PHE A 59 4.79 -23.58 -9.84
CA PHE A 59 5.26 -22.45 -9.06
C PHE A 59 6.28 -21.64 -9.84
N ARG A 60 6.25 -20.33 -9.64
CA ARG A 60 7.27 -19.41 -10.10
C ARG A 60 7.93 -18.81 -8.88
N VAL A 61 9.25 -18.82 -8.87
CA VAL A 61 10.06 -18.52 -7.71
C VAL A 61 11.06 -17.42 -8.06
N ARG A 62 11.20 -16.44 -7.19
CA ARG A 62 12.19 -15.37 -7.30
C ARG A 62 12.89 -15.22 -5.97
N PRO A 63 14.05 -15.88 -5.80
CA PRO A 63 14.92 -15.59 -4.68
C PRO A 63 15.57 -14.22 -4.89
N PHE A 64 15.88 -13.54 -3.79
CA PHE A 64 16.68 -12.33 -3.82
C PHE A 64 17.53 -12.25 -2.55
N LEU A 65 18.66 -11.55 -2.69
CA LEU A 65 19.58 -11.26 -1.61
C LEU A 65 19.95 -9.79 -1.73
N LEU A 66 19.85 -9.06 -0.64
CA LEU A 66 20.15 -7.64 -0.53
C LEU A 66 21.05 -7.43 0.67
N LEU A 67 22.07 -6.60 0.50
CA LEU A 67 22.84 -6.07 1.62
C LEU A 67 22.49 -4.59 1.76
N ARG A 68 22.06 -4.19 2.95
CA ARG A 68 21.71 -2.79 3.26
C ARG A 68 22.28 -2.36 4.60
N ASP A 69 22.07 -1.09 4.95
CA ASP A 69 22.41 -0.50 6.25
C ASP A 69 23.85 -0.80 6.70
N THR A 70 24.77 -0.84 5.74
CA THR A 70 26.19 -1.13 6.00
C THR A 70 26.92 0.18 6.25
N GLY A 71 27.40 0.38 7.47
CA GLY A 71 28.03 1.63 7.85
C GLY A 71 28.49 1.66 9.29
N TYR A 72 29.08 2.81 9.65
CA TYR A 72 29.52 3.09 10.99
C TYR A 72 28.46 3.91 11.72
N ASP A 73 27.97 3.40 12.84
CA ASP A 73 27.07 4.10 13.76
C ASP A 73 27.90 4.64 14.93
N SER A 74 27.87 5.95 15.17
CA SER A 74 28.62 6.59 16.24
C SER A 74 27.96 6.49 17.60
N ASN A 75 26.65 6.18 17.67
CA ASN A 75 25.94 6.04 18.93
C ASN A 75 24.84 4.98 18.82
N VAL A 76 25.29 3.73 18.88
CA VAL A 76 24.43 2.56 18.73
C VAL A 76 23.37 2.49 19.80
N PHE A 77 23.56 3.00 21.02
CA PHE A 77 22.58 2.98 22.13
C PHE A 77 21.73 4.26 22.25
N LEU A 78 22.04 5.31 21.47
CA LEU A 78 21.39 6.62 21.58
C LEU A 78 21.47 7.23 23.00
N GLU A 79 22.53 6.95 23.75
CA GLU A 79 22.74 7.50 25.09
C GLU A 79 23.36 8.91 25.03
N ASP A 80 22.89 9.81 25.89
CA ASP A 80 23.46 11.15 26.06
C ASP A 80 24.71 11.08 26.96
N GLY A 81 25.88 11.35 26.38
CA GLY A 81 27.15 11.50 27.10
C GLY A 81 28.14 10.34 26.97
N THR A 82 27.66 9.09 26.79
CA THR A 82 28.52 7.93 26.52
C THR A 82 28.15 7.30 25.18
N ALA A 83 28.64 7.89 24.10
CA ALA A 83 28.40 7.36 22.76
C ALA A 83 29.20 6.07 22.56
N THR A 84 28.49 4.97 22.30
CA THR A 84 29.13 3.71 21.88
C THR A 84 29.00 3.58 20.38
N SER A 85 30.13 3.54 19.70
CA SER A 85 30.17 3.38 18.25
C SER A 85 30.34 1.93 17.83
N ASP A 86 29.70 1.53 16.73
CA ASP A 86 29.89 0.21 16.15
C ASP A 86 29.68 0.22 14.64
N PHE A 87 30.23 -0.79 13.98
CA PHE A 87 29.91 -1.06 12.59
C PHE A 87 28.67 -1.98 12.51
N THR A 88 27.69 -1.57 11.70
CA THR A 88 26.45 -2.30 11.46
C THR A 88 26.34 -2.70 10.01
N SER A 89 25.73 -3.86 9.75
CA SER A 89 25.37 -4.31 8.41
C SER A 89 24.13 -5.20 8.49
N THR A 90 23.21 -5.03 7.55
CA THR A 90 21.98 -5.82 7.48
C THR A 90 21.97 -6.65 6.21
N GLY A 91 21.98 -7.98 6.36
CA GLY A 91 21.77 -8.92 5.27
C GLY A 91 20.29 -9.30 5.18
N GLU A 92 19.66 -9.01 4.05
CA GLU A 92 18.28 -9.38 3.76
C GLU A 92 18.28 -10.49 2.70
N GLY A 93 17.70 -11.63 3.04
CA GLY A 93 17.47 -12.75 2.12
C GLY A 93 15.99 -13.03 2.01
N GLY A 94 15.47 -13.16 0.80
CA GLY A 94 14.05 -13.41 0.63
C GLY A 94 13.69 -14.30 -0.54
N LEU A 95 12.48 -14.82 -0.47
CA LEU A 95 11.91 -15.74 -1.44
C LEU A 95 10.49 -15.29 -1.77
N LYS A 96 10.26 -14.95 -3.03
CA LYS A 96 8.91 -14.72 -3.57
C LYS A 96 8.49 -15.93 -4.38
N MET A 97 7.37 -16.53 -4.04
CA MET A 97 6.75 -17.63 -4.76
C MET A 97 5.36 -17.22 -5.20
N PHE A 98 4.96 -17.57 -6.42
CA PHE A 98 3.58 -17.41 -6.84
C PHE A 98 3.15 -18.53 -7.78
N SER A 99 1.87 -18.83 -7.73
CA SER A 99 1.21 -19.85 -8.53
C SER A 99 -0.05 -19.28 -9.13
N LEU A 100 -0.25 -19.56 -10.42
CA LEU A 100 -1.45 -19.17 -11.14
C LEU A 100 -2.39 -20.37 -11.22
N PHE A 101 -3.53 -20.26 -10.54
CA PHE A 101 -4.59 -21.26 -10.57
C PHE A 101 -5.57 -20.93 -11.69
N ARG A 102 -5.33 -21.51 -12.88
CA ARG A 102 -6.07 -21.17 -14.11
C ARG A 102 -5.88 -19.69 -14.48
N GLU A 103 -6.56 -19.24 -15.53
CA GLU A 103 -6.56 -17.82 -15.96
C GLU A 103 -7.39 -16.89 -15.03
N ARG A 104 -7.71 -17.34 -13.81
CA ARG A 104 -8.66 -16.65 -12.90
C ARG A 104 -8.20 -16.58 -11.46
N GLY A 105 -7.14 -17.27 -11.06
CA GLY A 105 -6.69 -17.29 -9.68
C GLY A 105 -5.18 -17.12 -9.60
N ALA A 106 -4.72 -16.45 -8.56
CA ALA A 106 -3.31 -16.32 -8.26
C ALA A 106 -3.10 -16.35 -6.75
N VAL A 107 -2.04 -17.03 -6.32
CA VAL A 107 -1.55 -16.97 -4.94
C VAL A 107 -0.09 -16.61 -4.98
N GLN A 108 0.30 -15.70 -4.11
CA GLN A 108 1.66 -15.28 -3.85
C GLN A 108 1.98 -15.48 -2.38
N VAL A 109 3.20 -15.95 -2.13
CA VAL A 109 3.81 -16.06 -0.83
C VAL A 109 5.18 -15.40 -0.90
N GLU A 110 5.51 -14.61 0.11
CA GLU A 110 6.78 -13.93 0.24
C GLU A 110 7.30 -14.15 1.66
N GLU A 111 8.52 -14.62 1.77
CA GLU A 111 9.24 -14.74 3.03
C GLU A 111 10.53 -13.92 2.93
N VAL A 112 10.77 -13.07 3.92
CA VAL A 112 11.94 -12.19 4.00
C VAL A 112 12.58 -12.39 5.37
N LEU A 113 13.85 -12.74 5.37
CA LEU A 113 14.69 -12.95 6.54
C LEU A 113 15.78 -11.89 6.55
N ASP A 114 15.76 -11.04 7.57
CA ASP A 114 16.80 -10.03 7.77
C ASP A 114 17.68 -10.43 8.94
N TYR A 115 18.99 -10.34 8.74
CA TYR A 115 19.99 -10.51 9.78
C TYR A 115 20.72 -9.21 9.99
N VAL A 116 20.50 -8.58 11.14
CA VAL A 116 21.21 -7.37 11.56
C VAL A 116 22.44 -7.81 12.34
N TRP A 117 23.60 -7.42 11.85
CA TRP A 117 24.90 -7.74 12.44
C TRP A 117 25.60 -6.49 12.97
N TYR A 118 26.18 -6.63 14.16
CA TYR A 118 27.02 -5.62 14.81
C TYR A 118 28.43 -6.19 15.04
N ALA A 119 29.46 -5.42 14.70
CA ALA A 119 30.85 -5.90 14.75
C ALA A 119 31.37 -6.08 16.19
N SER A 120 31.07 -5.12 17.07
CA SER A 120 31.58 -5.09 18.45
C SER A 120 30.54 -5.58 19.45
N ASN A 121 29.25 -5.31 19.19
CA ASN A 121 28.14 -5.61 20.09
C ASN A 121 27.28 -6.78 19.60
N GLY A 122 27.81 -7.99 19.70
CA GLY A 122 27.12 -9.21 19.23
C GLY A 122 25.75 -9.45 19.88
N SER A 123 25.49 -8.93 21.08
CA SER A 123 24.19 -9.04 21.77
C SER A 123 23.05 -8.29 21.10
N LEU A 124 23.38 -7.28 20.27
CA LEU A 124 22.44 -6.51 19.47
C LEU A 124 22.12 -7.18 18.13
N SER A 125 22.94 -8.16 17.71
CA SER A 125 22.70 -8.90 16.47
C SER A 125 21.45 -9.75 16.61
N HIS A 126 20.59 -9.72 15.60
CA HIS A 126 19.30 -10.39 15.66
C HIS A 126 18.75 -10.74 14.28
N PHE A 127 17.80 -11.67 14.28
CA PHE A 127 17.05 -12.06 13.10
C PHE A 127 15.63 -11.48 13.15
N ASN A 128 15.23 -10.90 12.02
CA ASN A 128 13.87 -10.47 11.75
C ASN A 128 13.28 -11.37 10.65
N ASN A 129 11.98 -11.62 10.73
CA ASN A 129 11.26 -12.38 9.71
C ASN A 129 9.96 -11.65 9.37
N THR A 130 9.73 -11.45 8.07
CA THR A 130 8.46 -10.99 7.52
C THR A 130 7.93 -12.02 6.53
N PHE A 131 6.75 -12.56 6.84
CA PHE A 131 6.01 -13.45 5.96
C PHE A 131 4.75 -12.74 5.46
N ARG A 132 4.55 -12.73 4.14
CA ARG A 132 3.36 -12.18 3.50
C ARG A 132 2.77 -13.24 2.58
N SER A 133 1.45 -13.34 2.56
CA SER A 133 0.73 -14.19 1.63
C SER A 133 -0.48 -13.46 1.10
N ARG A 134 -0.74 -13.60 -0.18
CA ARG A 134 -1.86 -12.95 -0.87
C ARG A 134 -2.46 -13.92 -1.88
N GLY A 135 -3.78 -14.10 -1.81
CA GLY A 135 -4.55 -14.83 -2.80
C GLY A 135 -5.56 -13.90 -3.47
N ALA A 136 -5.74 -14.03 -4.77
CA ALA A 136 -6.76 -13.31 -5.51
C ALA A 136 -7.48 -14.24 -6.49
N TYR A 137 -8.79 -14.04 -6.62
CA TYR A 137 -9.64 -14.75 -7.56
C TYR A 137 -10.47 -13.75 -8.38
N TYR A 138 -10.30 -13.81 -9.69
CA TYR A 138 -10.87 -12.93 -10.69
C TYR A 138 -12.08 -13.62 -11.33
N PHE A 139 -13.25 -13.04 -11.10
CA PHE A 139 -14.49 -13.35 -11.80
C PHE A 139 -14.93 -12.13 -12.61
N LYS A 140 -15.80 -12.30 -13.61
CA LYS A 140 -16.37 -11.14 -14.28
C LYS A 140 -17.64 -10.73 -13.52
N PRO A 141 -17.80 -9.48 -13.06
CA PRO A 141 -16.93 -8.29 -13.16
C PRO A 141 -16.19 -7.93 -11.85
N GLY A 142 -15.67 -8.88 -11.06
CA GLY A 142 -15.11 -8.60 -9.74
C GLY A 142 -13.91 -9.44 -9.36
N VAL A 143 -13.15 -8.98 -8.37
CA VAL A 143 -12.02 -9.69 -7.80
C VAL A 143 -12.25 -9.82 -6.31
N VAL A 144 -12.07 -11.02 -5.76
CA VAL A 144 -11.99 -11.24 -4.32
C VAL A 144 -10.54 -11.54 -3.98
N PHE A 145 -10.04 -10.95 -2.91
CA PHE A 145 -8.68 -11.16 -2.45
C PHE A 145 -8.64 -11.38 -0.94
N ALA A 146 -7.61 -12.09 -0.51
CA ALA A 146 -7.25 -12.31 0.87
C ALA A 146 -5.75 -12.08 1.04
N GLU A 147 -5.36 -11.48 2.14
CA GLU A 147 -3.98 -11.17 2.50
C GLU A 147 -3.73 -11.56 3.94
N ALA A 148 -2.57 -12.15 4.23
CA ALA A 148 -2.10 -12.38 5.56
C ALA A 148 -0.63 -11.96 5.66
N THR A 149 -0.32 -11.17 6.69
CA THR A 149 1.02 -10.71 7.01
C THR A 149 1.37 -11.11 8.44
N LEU A 150 2.50 -11.78 8.60
CA LEU A 150 3.07 -12.19 9.89
C LEU A 150 4.45 -11.53 10.00
N LEU A 151 4.63 -10.65 10.98
CA LEU A 151 5.91 -10.00 11.24
C LEU A 151 6.47 -10.46 12.57
N SER A 152 7.78 -10.68 12.60
CA SER A 152 8.58 -10.91 13.80
C SER A 152 9.82 -10.03 13.74
N LEU A 153 9.76 -8.88 14.41
CA LEU A 153 10.78 -7.83 14.32
C LEU A 153 11.34 -7.53 15.71
N ARG A 154 12.64 -7.22 15.80
CA ARG A 154 13.29 -6.74 17.02
C ARG A 154 13.94 -5.39 16.75
N GLU A 155 13.12 -4.35 16.66
CA GLU A 155 13.56 -2.99 16.35
C GLU A 155 13.19 -2.02 17.47
N ARG A 156 13.79 -0.83 17.44
CA ARG A 156 13.43 0.25 18.36
C ARG A 156 12.07 0.82 17.99
N PRO A 157 11.14 0.97 18.95
CA PRO A 157 9.87 1.63 18.68
C PRO A 157 10.00 3.15 18.53
N SER A 158 10.99 3.78 19.15
CA SER A 158 11.26 5.23 19.12
C SER A 158 12.75 5.49 19.40
N THR A 159 13.21 6.72 19.13
CA THR A 159 14.57 7.18 19.45
C THR A 159 14.78 7.47 20.93
N GLU A 160 13.71 7.68 21.70
CA GLU A 160 13.78 7.98 23.15
C GLU A 160 13.94 6.72 24.02
N ILE A 161 13.58 5.54 23.49
CA ILE A 161 13.51 4.30 24.27
C ILE A 161 14.41 3.26 23.63
N ASP A 162 15.55 2.95 24.27
CA ASP A 162 16.48 1.92 23.80
C ASP A 162 16.13 0.49 24.26
N TYR A 163 14.85 0.15 24.22
CA TYR A 163 14.42 -1.23 24.46
C TYR A 163 14.02 -1.89 23.15
N ARG A 164 14.84 -2.85 22.71
CA ARG A 164 14.57 -3.68 21.53
C ARG A 164 13.83 -4.95 21.94
N VAL A 165 12.52 -4.81 22.15
CA VAL A 165 11.62 -5.93 22.45
C VAL A 165 11.14 -6.55 21.14
N ARG A 166 11.09 -7.89 21.10
CA ARG A 166 10.61 -8.59 19.91
C ARG A 166 9.09 -8.40 19.75
N ARG A 167 8.68 -7.77 18.66
CA ARG A 167 7.29 -7.56 18.28
C ARG A 167 6.84 -8.67 17.35
N TYR A 168 5.67 -9.24 17.65
CA TYR A 168 4.96 -10.14 16.76
C TYR A 168 3.67 -9.47 16.30
N GLU A 169 3.49 -9.36 15.00
CA GLU A 169 2.30 -8.75 14.41
C GLU A 169 1.68 -9.74 13.44
N ARG A 170 0.36 -9.85 13.49
CA ARG A 170 -0.42 -10.74 12.63
C ARG A 170 -1.60 -9.96 12.09
N THR A 171 -1.57 -9.71 10.80
CA THR A 171 -2.61 -8.98 10.10
C THR A 171 -3.26 -9.89 9.09
N PHE A 172 -4.58 -9.92 9.07
CA PHE A 172 -5.36 -10.65 8.10
C PHE A 172 -6.37 -9.70 7.48
N GLY A 173 -6.44 -9.68 6.16
CA GLY A 173 -7.33 -8.84 5.40
C GLY A 173 -8.05 -9.64 4.33
N THR A 174 -9.30 -9.30 4.08
CA THR A 174 -10.04 -9.78 2.92
C THR A 174 -10.71 -8.58 2.26
N GLY A 175 -10.94 -8.69 0.96
CA GLY A 175 -11.59 -7.63 0.23
C GLY A 175 -12.18 -8.11 -1.07
N TRP A 176 -13.02 -7.25 -1.62
CA TRP A 176 -13.59 -7.43 -2.94
C TRP A 176 -13.46 -6.11 -3.70
N ARG A 177 -13.29 -6.21 -5.00
CA ARG A 177 -13.18 -5.06 -5.90
C ARG A 177 -14.04 -5.31 -7.12
N PHE A 178 -14.89 -4.35 -7.45
CA PHE A 178 -15.64 -4.37 -8.70
C PHE A 178 -14.79 -3.77 -9.82
N VAL A 179 -14.73 -4.45 -10.95
CA VAL A 179 -14.02 -4.02 -12.16
C VAL A 179 -15.07 -3.78 -13.23
N TRP A 180 -15.42 -2.51 -13.45
CA TRP A 180 -16.35 -2.17 -14.51
C TRP A 180 -15.73 -2.53 -15.87
N PRO A 181 -16.41 -3.28 -16.74
CA PRO A 181 -15.91 -3.51 -18.08
C PRO A 181 -15.95 -2.17 -18.83
N HIS A 182 -14.79 -1.57 -19.08
CA HIS A 182 -14.71 -0.51 -20.07
C HIS A 182 -15.00 -1.12 -21.44
N THR A 183 -16.17 -0.82 -21.98
CA THR A 183 -16.55 -1.08 -23.37
C THR A 183 -15.74 -0.16 -24.27
N GLY A 184 -14.43 -0.41 -24.38
CA GLY A 184 -13.58 0.21 -25.37
C GLY A 184 -13.98 -0.32 -26.74
N ARG A 185 -14.87 0.40 -27.45
CA ARG A 185 -14.92 0.29 -28.91
C ARG A 185 -13.54 0.68 -29.40
N ILE A 186 -12.75 -0.31 -29.76
CA ILE A 186 -11.54 -0.13 -30.57
C ILE A 186 -12.04 0.50 -31.88
N PHE A 187 -11.99 1.83 -31.97
CA PHE A 187 -12.17 2.52 -33.23
C PHE A 187 -10.95 2.17 -34.07
N ARG A 188 -11.02 1.06 -34.80
CA ARG A 188 -10.03 0.69 -35.81
C ARG A 188 -9.98 1.85 -36.80
N LYS A 189 -8.90 2.63 -36.73
CA LYS A 189 -8.57 3.60 -37.77
C LYS A 189 -8.47 2.82 -39.08
N PRO A 190 -9.24 3.16 -40.13
CA PRO A 190 -9.11 2.46 -41.41
C PRO A 190 -7.67 2.64 -41.92
N SER A 191 -7.02 1.53 -42.25
CA SER A 191 -5.69 1.53 -42.84
C SER A 191 -5.75 2.24 -44.19
N THR A 192 -5.05 3.37 -44.31
CA THR A 192 -4.77 4.01 -45.59
C THR A 192 -3.86 3.07 -46.38
N ALA A 193 -4.44 2.33 -47.33
CA ALA A 193 -3.70 1.58 -48.32
C ALA A 193 -2.92 2.56 -49.20
N SER A 194 -1.61 2.63 -49.00
CA SER A 194 -0.68 3.29 -49.90
C SER A 194 -0.62 2.48 -51.20
N ARG A 195 -1.25 3.02 -52.24
CA ARG A 195 -1.18 2.52 -53.61
C ARG A 195 0.02 3.20 -54.28
N SER A 196 1.16 2.53 -54.30
CA SER A 196 2.31 2.85 -55.16
C SER A 196 2.53 1.62 -56.04
N GLY A 197 2.38 1.63 -57.36
CA GLY A 197 2.65 2.71 -58.31
C GLY A 197 3.93 2.36 -59.07
N SER A 198 3.89 1.25 -59.82
CA SER A 198 4.97 0.77 -60.69
C SER A 198 5.34 1.78 -61.76
N ARG A 199 6.64 2.08 -61.87
CA ARG A 199 7.34 2.34 -63.13
C ARG A 199 8.73 1.74 -63.05
#